data_AF-A0A2V9SDR1-F1
#
_entry.id   AF-A0A2V9SDR1-F1
#
_cell.length_a   1.000
_cell.length_b   1.000
_cell.length_c   1.000
_cell.angle_alpha   90.00
_cell.angle_beta   90.00
_cell.angle_gamma   90.00
#
_symmetry.space_group_name_H-M   'P 1'
#
loop_
_entity.id
_entity.type
_entity.pdbx_description
1 polymer ?
#
loop_
_entity_poly.entity_id
_entity_poly.type
_entity_poly.pdbx_seq_one_letter_code
_entity_poly.pdbx_strand_id
1 'polypeptide(L)'
;MDARRKAVSQLDGSTADLSSDTVPFRNQDVLNMLSGLSPRIVAEQIKHSLGNFDTSPEALKKLQSEGVPEVVILAMFHAKKRKRA
;
A
#
# COMPACT_ATOMS: atom_id res chain seq x y z
N MET A 1 1.15 49.92 33.97
CA MET A 1 1.86 49.60 32.71
C MET A 1 1.84 48.09 32.60
N ASP A 2 0.71 47.59 32.10
CA ASP A 2 0.23 46.24 32.32
C ASP A 2 0.66 45.34 31.16
N ALA A 3 1.35 44.25 31.50
CA ALA A 3 1.88 43.28 30.56
C ALA A 3 0.74 42.39 30.02
N ARG A 4 0.13 42.82 28.92
CA ARG A 4 -0.81 42.01 28.12
C ARG A 4 -0.28 41.91 26.69
N ARG A 5 0.59 40.94 26.42
CA ARG A 5 0.93 40.49 25.05
C ARG A 5 1.64 39.14 25.10
N LYS A 6 0.88 38.09 24.80
CA LYS A 6 1.23 37.04 23.82
C LYS A 6 0.25 35.88 23.95
N ALA A 7 -0.94 36.08 23.38
CA ALA A 7 -1.69 35.01 22.76
C ALA A 7 -1.48 35.16 21.26
N VAL A 8 -0.62 34.33 20.67
CA VAL A 8 -0.66 34.06 19.23
C VAL A 8 -0.47 32.57 19.05
N SER A 9 -1.55 31.97 18.57
CA SER A 9 -1.81 30.60 18.17
C SER A 9 -0.60 29.75 17.83
N GLN A 10 -0.50 28.63 18.55
CA GLN A 10 -0.10 27.35 17.96
C GLN A 10 -1.12 27.00 16.87
N LEU A 11 -0.75 27.17 15.61
CA LEU A 11 -1.42 26.54 14.48
C LEU A 11 -0.33 26.09 13.50
N ASP A 12 -0.42 24.81 13.15
CA ASP A 12 0.29 24.14 12.07
C ASP A 12 1.78 23.84 12.29
N GLY A 13 2.03 23.02 13.31
CA GLY A 13 3.21 22.18 13.40
C GLY A 13 2.81 20.71 13.30
N SER A 14 1.95 20.35 12.34
CA SER A 14 1.82 18.94 11.96
C SER A 14 3.05 18.59 11.11
N THR A 15 4.19 18.43 11.79
CA THR A 15 5.23 17.54 11.29
C THR A 15 4.59 16.16 11.28
N ALA A 16 3.86 15.87 10.19
CA ALA A 16 3.38 14.55 9.87
C ALA A 16 4.62 13.67 9.79
N ASP A 17 4.87 13.06 10.93
CA ASP A 17 5.57 11.81 11.16
C ASP A 17 5.94 11.12 9.84
N LEU A 18 7.19 11.31 9.41
CA LEU A 18 7.83 10.55 8.33
C LEU A 18 8.18 9.13 8.82
N SER A 19 7.39 8.57 9.73
CA SER A 19 7.33 7.12 9.87
C SER A 19 6.50 6.65 8.71
N SER A 20 7.18 6.41 7.59
CA SER A 20 6.69 5.45 6.60
C SER A 20 6.59 4.11 7.31
N ASP A 21 5.54 3.91 8.11
CA ASP A 21 4.91 2.62 8.23
C ASP A 21 4.55 2.26 6.80
N THR A 22 5.49 1.62 6.11
CA THR A 22 5.29 1.06 4.79
C THR A 22 4.27 -0.04 4.99
N VAL A 23 2.99 0.34 5.03
CA VAL A 23 1.88 -0.59 5.16
C VAL A 23 2.05 -1.53 3.99
N PRO A 24 2.39 -2.80 4.24
CA PRO A 24 2.74 -3.70 3.17
C PRO A 24 1.48 -3.92 2.34
N PHE A 25 1.60 -3.79 1.02
CA PHE A 25 0.50 -4.00 0.07
C PHE A 25 -0.28 -5.28 0.39
N ARG A 26 -1.61 -5.17 0.48
CA ARG A 26 -2.53 -6.28 0.70
C ARG A 26 -3.38 -6.55 -0.54
N ASN A 27 -4.12 -7.64 -0.49
CA ASN A 27 -5.03 -8.06 -1.56
C ASN A 27 -6.05 -6.95 -1.92
N GLN A 28 -6.56 -6.20 -0.93
CA GLN A 28 -7.49 -5.08 -1.17
C GLN A 28 -6.84 -3.90 -1.91
N ASP A 29 -5.58 -3.59 -1.60
CA ASP A 29 -4.86 -2.50 -2.27
C ASP A 29 -4.67 -2.80 -3.75
N VAL A 30 -4.46 -4.07 -4.10
CA VAL A 30 -4.37 -4.52 -5.49
C VAL A 30 -5.67 -4.30 -6.25
N LEU A 31 -6.82 -4.56 -5.64
CA LEU A 31 -8.13 -4.33 -6.24
C LEU A 31 -8.40 -2.82 -6.46
N ASN A 32 -8.06 -2.00 -5.46
CA ASN A 32 -8.16 -0.55 -5.56
C ASN A 32 -7.26 -0.01 -6.69
N MET A 33 -6.02 -0.52 -6.80
CA MET A 33 -5.12 -0.13 -7.88
C MET A 33 -5.64 -0.55 -9.26
N LEU A 34 -6.23 -1.74 -9.37
CA LEU A 34 -6.78 -2.24 -10.64
C LEU A 34 -7.96 -1.41 -11.15
N SER A 35 -8.63 -0.66 -10.27
CA SER A 35 -9.74 0.22 -10.65
C SER A 35 -9.28 1.43 -11.48
N GLY A 36 -8.01 1.82 -11.38
CA GLY A 36 -7.46 3.01 -12.07
C GLY A 36 -6.18 2.78 -12.87
N LEU A 37 -5.53 1.62 -12.72
CA LEU A 37 -4.26 1.31 -13.34
C LEU A 37 -4.35 0.04 -14.18
N SER A 38 -3.56 0.01 -15.25
CA SER A 38 -3.39 -1.20 -16.05
C SER A 38 -2.80 -2.33 -15.21
N PRO A 39 -3.28 -3.58 -15.37
CA PRO A 39 -2.84 -4.71 -14.55
C PRO A 39 -1.34 -4.99 -14.64
N ARG A 40 -0.71 -4.63 -15.77
CA ARG A 40 0.75 -4.74 -15.93
C ARG A 40 1.52 -3.77 -15.03
N ILE A 41 1.02 -2.54 -14.86
CA ILE A 41 1.62 -1.54 -13.98
C ILE A 41 1.43 -1.96 -12.53
N VAL A 42 0.24 -2.47 -12.18
CA VAL A 42 -0.02 -3.04 -10.85
C VAL A 42 0.94 -4.19 -10.54
N ALA A 43 1.12 -5.12 -11.48
CA ALA A 43 2.06 -6.23 -11.33
C ALA A 43 3.52 -5.76 -11.13
N GLU A 44 3.98 -4.76 -11.89
CA GLU A 44 5.32 -4.18 -11.71
C GLU A 44 5.46 -3.48 -10.35
N GLN A 45 4.48 -2.69 -9.95
CA GLN A 45 4.48 -2.03 -8.64
C GLN A 45 4.59 -3.04 -7.50
N ILE A 46 3.84 -4.15 -7.57
CA ILE A 46 3.88 -5.26 -6.60
C ILE A 46 5.26 -5.93 -6.56
N LYS A 47 5.95 -6.08 -7.71
CA LYS A 47 7.31 -6.66 -7.75
C LYS A 47 8.36 -5.76 -7.09
N HIS A 48 8.14 -4.45 -7.14
CA HIS A 48 9.05 -3.42 -6.63
C HIS A 48 8.72 -2.98 -5.18
N SER A 49 7.52 -3.29 -4.70
CA SER A 49 7.03 -2.91 -3.37
C SER A 49 7.03 -4.11 -2.42
N LEU A 50 7.13 -3.83 -1.12
CA LEU A 50 6.90 -4.85 -0.09
C LEU A 50 5.40 -5.02 0.13
N GLY A 51 4.93 -6.27 0.08
CA GLY A 51 3.53 -6.60 0.27
C GLY A 51 3.34 -7.85 1.12
N ASN A 52 2.29 -7.82 1.93
CA ASN A 52 1.85 -8.94 2.74
C ASN A 52 0.63 -9.55 2.06
N PHE A 53 0.88 -10.16 0.91
CA PHE A 53 -0.16 -10.77 0.08
C PHE A 53 -0.55 -12.13 0.63
N ASP A 54 -1.86 -12.35 0.76
CA ASP A 54 -2.38 -13.68 1.03
C ASP A 54 -2.43 -14.48 -0.27
N THR A 55 -1.49 -15.42 -0.36
CA THR A 55 -1.30 -16.34 -1.49
C THR A 55 -1.85 -17.73 -1.18
N SER A 56 -2.72 -17.88 -0.18
CA SER A 56 -3.41 -19.14 0.13
C SER A 56 -4.33 -19.55 -1.02
N PRO A 57 -4.59 -20.85 -1.25
CA PRO A 57 -5.41 -21.30 -2.38
C PRO A 57 -6.82 -20.70 -2.40
N GLU A 58 -7.42 -20.44 -1.24
CA GLU A 58 -8.72 -19.77 -1.13
C GLU A 58 -8.63 -18.29 -1.52
N ALA A 59 -7.59 -17.58 -1.06
CA ALA A 59 -7.35 -16.17 -1.40
C ALA A 59 -7.06 -15.99 -2.90
N LEU A 60 -6.30 -16.90 -3.52
CA LEU A 60 -6.03 -16.89 -4.95
C LEU A 60 -7.29 -17.09 -5.79
N LYS A 61 -8.16 -18.05 -5.40
CA LYS A 61 -9.47 -18.23 -6.04
C LYS A 61 -10.33 -16.98 -5.91
N LYS A 62 -10.34 -16.37 -4.73
CA LYS A 62 -11.09 -15.14 -4.48
C LYS A 62 -10.61 -13.99 -5.38
N LEU A 63 -9.29 -13.76 -5.44
CA LEU A 63 -8.69 -12.75 -6.32
C LEU A 63 -9.06 -12.97 -7.79
N GLN A 64 -9.02 -14.21 -8.27
CA GLN A 64 -9.45 -14.53 -9.64
C GLN A 64 -10.94 -14.21 -9.86
N SER A 65 -11.81 -14.58 -8.93
CA SER A 65 -13.24 -14.26 -8.99
C SER A 65 -13.52 -12.76 -8.93
N GLU A 66 -12.66 -11.99 -8.27
CA GLU A 66 -12.73 -10.52 -8.20
C GLU A 66 -12.17 -9.83 -9.46
N GLY A 67 -11.78 -10.61 -10.49
CA GLY A 67 -11.31 -10.08 -11.77
C GLY A 67 -9.83 -9.69 -11.78
N VAL A 68 -9.05 -10.11 -10.78
CA VAL A 68 -7.61 -9.86 -10.74
C VAL A 68 -6.92 -10.71 -11.80
N PRO A 69 -6.19 -10.09 -12.75
CA PRO A 69 -5.52 -10.84 -13.81
C PRO A 69 -4.40 -11.72 -13.28
N GLU A 70 -4.18 -12.86 -13.94
CA GLU A 70 -3.17 -13.85 -13.54
C GLU A 70 -1.76 -13.26 -13.41
N VAL A 71 -1.41 -12.29 -14.28
CA VAL A 71 -0.12 -11.58 -14.24
C VAL A 71 0.11 -10.83 -12.91
N VAL A 72 -0.95 -10.31 -12.31
CA VAL A 72 -0.91 -9.60 -11.02
C VAL A 72 -0.78 -10.62 -9.88
N ILE A 73 -1.54 -11.71 -9.95
CA ILE A 73 -1.48 -12.81 -8.99
C ILE A 73 -0.06 -13.43 -8.94
N LEU A 74 0.54 -13.67 -10.10
CA LEU A 74 1.92 -14.15 -10.21
C LEU A 74 2.92 -13.15 -9.61
N ALA A 75 2.71 -11.84 -9.81
CA ALA A 75 3.54 -10.81 -9.19
C ALA A 75 3.46 -10.84 -7.66
N MET A 76 2.26 -11.00 -7.09
CA MET A 76 2.06 -11.13 -5.62
C MET A 76 2.82 -12.36 -5.07
N PHE A 77 2.79 -13.48 -5.80
CA PHE A 77 3.52 -14.69 -5.42
C PHE A 77 5.05 -14.50 -5.48
N HIS A 78 5.55 -13.80 -6.49
CA HIS A 78 6.97 -13.48 -6.61
C HIS A 78 7.45 -12.48 -5.57
N ALA A 79 6.63 -11.50 -5.20
CA ALA A 79 6.94 -10.52 -4.16
C ALA A 79 7.18 -11.20 -2.80
N LYS A 80 6.35 -12.19 -2.43
CA LYS A 80 6.51 -12.97 -1.19
C LYS A 80 7.83 -13.74 -1.11
N LYS A 81 8.37 -14.21 -2.25
CA LYS A 81 9.66 -14.90 -2.32
C LYS A 81 10.86 -13.96 -2.24
N ARG A 82 10.68 -12.67 -2.58
CA ARG A 82 11.71 -11.64 -2.43
C ARG A 82 11.78 -11.14 -0.98
N LYS A 83 12.07 -12.04 -0.03
CA LYS A 83 12.61 -11.62 1.25
C LYS A 83 14.05 -11.17 0.94
N ARG A 84 14.29 -9.85 0.82
CA ARG A 84 15.66 -9.35 0.67
C ARG A 84 16.45 -9.84 1.89
N ALA A 85 17.46 -10.67 1.62
CA ALA A 85 18.49 -11.01 2.59
C ALA A 85 19.28 -9.76 2.97
#